data_AF-A0A7V9BWG9-F1
#
_entry.id   AF-A0A7V9BWG9-F1
#
_cell.length_a   1.000
_cell.length_b   1.000
_cell.length_c   1.000
_cell.angle_alpha   90.00
_cell.angle_beta   90.00
_cell.angle_gamma   90.00
#
_symmetry.space_group_name_H-M   'P 1'
#
loop_
_entity.id
_entity.type
_entity.pdbx_description
1 polymer ?
#
loop_
_entity_poly.entity_id
_entity_poly.type
_entity_poly.pdbx_seq_one_letter_code
_entity_poly.pdbx_strand_id
1 'polypeptide(L)'
;MTIASLLCTSALLGGCGAGDADRLTQPSQPSGMTHDQYQQALYRIVSGDDSREATRLFFDAVATEYETKPCADKVDQLHKRLRSILVQVEDLHPPADAAGSQRDFLAAAQESVRLVGVAAEDIAHEQLSCGRPLNSRIYGMPSTARAEAALAKLKGLGYVVFGD
;
A
#
# COMPACT_ATOMS: atom_id res chain seq x y z
N MET A 1 8.84 -6.45 -1.54
CA MET A 1 8.05 -6.64 -2.79
C MET A 1 6.58 -6.38 -2.45
N THR A 2 5.98 -5.30 -2.96
CA THR A 2 4.91 -4.56 -2.23
C THR A 2 3.77 -4.06 -3.12
N ILE A 3 2.73 -3.46 -2.48
CA ILE A 3 1.94 -2.28 -2.89
C ILE A 3 2.59 -1.51 -4.07
N ALA A 4 2.34 -1.94 -5.32
CA ALA A 4 3.00 -1.45 -6.54
C ALA A 4 4.54 -1.24 -6.47
N SER A 5 5.17 -1.92 -5.49
CA SER A 5 6.58 -2.18 -5.20
C SER A 5 7.52 -1.09 -4.66
N LEU A 6 7.06 -0.01 -4.01
CA LEU A 6 7.77 1.29 -3.96
C LEU A 6 7.65 1.94 -5.34
N LEU A 7 7.33 3.23 -5.40
CA LEU A 7 7.47 4.00 -6.66
C LEU A 7 8.97 4.29 -6.93
N CYS A 8 9.72 3.21 -7.18
CA CYS A 8 11.17 3.01 -7.39
C CYS A 8 12.14 3.36 -6.25
N THR A 9 12.90 2.31 -5.87
CA THR A 9 14.33 2.31 -5.49
C THR A 9 14.83 3.25 -4.39
N SER A 10 15.31 2.63 -3.29
CA SER A 10 16.55 2.95 -2.56
C SER A 10 16.87 1.77 -1.64
N ALA A 11 17.80 0.88 -2.01
CA ALA A 11 19.18 0.83 -1.52
C ALA A 11 19.39 0.05 -0.19
N LEU A 12 19.78 -1.21 -0.34
CA LEU A 12 20.86 -1.96 0.35
C LEU A 12 21.00 -1.99 1.89
N LEU A 13 21.07 -3.25 2.37
CA LEU A 13 21.92 -3.83 3.43
C LEU A 13 21.51 -3.68 4.91
N GLY A 14 21.24 -4.84 5.54
CA GLY A 14 22.02 -5.29 6.70
C GLY A 14 21.27 -5.52 8.01
N GLY A 15 21.37 -6.75 8.54
CA GLY A 15 21.52 -6.97 9.98
C GLY A 15 20.50 -7.91 10.65
N CYS A 16 20.91 -9.17 10.86
CA CYS A 16 20.31 -10.06 11.85
C CYS A 16 20.62 -9.56 13.28
N GLY A 17 19.67 -9.69 14.20
CA GLY A 17 19.89 -9.48 15.63
C GLY A 17 18.81 -10.15 16.49
N ALA A 18 19.20 -11.23 17.17
CA ALA A 18 18.40 -11.95 18.17
C ALA A 18 18.37 -11.20 19.51
N GLY A 19 17.31 -11.38 20.29
CA GLY A 19 17.23 -10.90 21.67
C GLY A 19 15.92 -11.26 22.37
N ASP A 20 15.91 -12.43 23.03
CA ASP A 20 14.97 -12.79 24.10
C ASP A 20 15.11 -11.83 25.29
N ALA A 21 13.99 -11.33 25.83
CA ALA A 21 13.86 -10.92 27.24
C ALA A 21 12.38 -10.70 27.63
N ASP A 22 11.81 -11.73 28.24
CA ASP A 22 11.02 -11.70 29.48
C ASP A 22 10.49 -10.32 29.96
N ARG A 23 9.16 -10.15 29.97
CA ARG A 23 8.53 -9.18 30.88
C ARG A 23 7.08 -9.52 31.22
N LEU A 24 6.95 -10.02 32.46
CA LEU A 24 5.74 -10.06 33.27
C LEU A 24 4.95 -8.74 33.26
N THR A 25 3.63 -8.91 33.42
CA THR A 25 2.60 -7.92 33.79
C THR A 25 1.99 -7.15 32.62
N GLN A 26 0.83 -7.61 32.12
CA GLN A 26 0.00 -6.79 31.24
C GLN A 26 -1.35 -6.51 31.92
N PRO A 27 -1.63 -5.26 32.32
CA PRO A 27 -2.96 -4.84 32.73
C PRO A 27 -3.88 -4.88 31.51
N SER A 28 -5.14 -5.22 31.74
CA SER A 28 -6.22 -5.37 30.74
C SER A 28 -6.17 -4.27 29.68
N GLN A 29 -5.65 -4.60 28.50
CA GLN A 29 -5.53 -3.65 27.39
C GLN A 29 -6.89 -3.37 26.75
N PRO A 30 -7.14 -2.14 26.29
CA PRO A 30 -8.33 -1.80 25.51
C PRO A 30 -8.35 -2.61 24.22
N SER A 31 -9.56 -2.99 23.79
CA SER A 31 -9.85 -3.89 22.67
C SER A 31 -9.18 -3.46 21.35
N GLY A 32 -7.99 -4.00 21.09
CA GLY A 32 -7.25 -3.90 19.84
C GLY A 32 -6.53 -5.22 19.58
N MET A 33 -6.11 -5.46 18.34
CA MET A 33 -5.29 -6.64 18.01
C MET A 33 -4.00 -6.62 18.84
N THR A 34 -3.43 -7.80 19.09
CA THR A 34 -2.04 -7.89 19.55
C THR A 34 -1.08 -7.56 18.43
N HIS A 35 0.20 -7.33 18.76
CA HIS A 35 1.26 -7.12 17.77
C HIS A 35 1.27 -8.24 16.71
N ASP A 36 1.35 -9.51 17.14
CA ASP A 36 1.39 -10.66 16.23
C ASP A 36 0.13 -10.79 15.36
N GLN A 37 -1.05 -10.54 15.93
CA GLN A 37 -2.31 -10.58 15.20
C GLN A 37 -2.34 -9.51 14.10
N TYR A 38 -1.90 -8.31 14.44
CA TYR A 38 -1.83 -7.19 13.50
C TYR A 38 -0.77 -7.45 12.42
N GLN A 39 0.40 -7.93 12.80
CA GLN A 39 1.47 -8.33 11.90
C GLN A 39 1.01 -9.40 10.90
N GLN A 40 0.32 -10.44 11.39
CA GLN A 40 -0.22 -11.50 10.54
C GLN A 40 -1.34 -10.99 9.63
N ALA A 41 -2.16 -10.04 10.09
CA ALA A 41 -3.19 -9.41 9.27
C ALA A 41 -2.58 -8.57 8.14
N LEU A 42 -1.56 -7.76 8.44
CA LEU A 42 -0.81 -7.01 7.42
C LEU A 42 -0.19 -7.94 6.38
N TYR A 43 0.43 -9.05 6.81
CA TYR A 43 0.97 -10.04 5.88
C TYR A 43 -0.08 -10.63 4.95
N ARG A 44 -1.27 -10.97 5.46
CA ARG A 44 -2.38 -11.49 4.64
C ARG A 44 -2.84 -10.49 3.59
N ILE A 45 -2.93 -9.21 3.94
CA ILE A 45 -3.31 -8.16 2.98
C ILE A 45 -2.23 -8.00 1.91
N VAL A 46 -0.97 -7.89 2.31
CA VAL A 46 0.16 -7.67 1.39
C VAL A 46 0.39 -8.85 0.45
N SER A 47 0.21 -10.09 0.94
CA SER A 47 0.31 -11.32 0.13
C SER A 47 -0.99 -11.71 -0.57
N GLY A 48 -2.07 -10.97 -0.31
CA GLY A 48 -3.40 -11.23 -0.84
C GLY A 48 -3.50 -11.07 -2.36
N ASP A 49 -4.58 -11.61 -2.92
CA ASP A 49 -4.82 -11.57 -4.36
C ASP A 49 -4.99 -10.13 -4.87
N ASP A 50 -5.66 -9.26 -4.11
CA ASP A 50 -5.83 -7.85 -4.49
C ASP A 50 -4.48 -7.12 -4.59
N SER A 51 -3.55 -7.37 -3.67
CA SER A 51 -2.21 -6.75 -3.70
C SER A 51 -1.39 -7.22 -4.91
N ARG A 52 -1.45 -8.52 -5.22
CA ARG A 52 -0.77 -9.09 -6.39
C ARG A 52 -1.36 -8.57 -7.70
N GLU A 53 -2.68 -8.53 -7.78
CA GLU A 53 -3.40 -8.07 -8.96
C GLU A 53 -3.25 -6.57 -9.19
N ALA A 54 -3.31 -5.75 -8.13
CA ALA A 54 -3.02 -4.32 -8.23
C ALA A 54 -1.61 -4.06 -8.76
N THR A 55 -0.62 -4.81 -8.27
CA THR A 55 0.76 -4.72 -8.75
C THR A 55 0.86 -5.09 -10.23
N ARG A 56 0.23 -6.20 -10.64
CA ARG A 56 0.19 -6.63 -12.04
C ARG A 56 -0.45 -5.58 -12.94
N LEU A 57 -1.63 -5.08 -12.57
CA LEU A 57 -2.38 -4.08 -13.34
C LEU A 57 -1.63 -2.76 -13.46
N PHE A 58 -0.96 -2.32 -12.40
CA PHE A 58 -0.13 -1.12 -12.44
C PHE A 58 0.97 -1.25 -13.49
N PHE A 59 1.81 -2.30 -13.40
CA PHE A 59 2.91 -2.50 -14.34
C PHE A 59 2.41 -2.67 -15.77
N ASP A 60 1.33 -3.42 -15.95
CA ASP A 60 0.71 -3.65 -17.25
C ASP A 60 0.24 -2.33 -17.90
N ALA A 61 -0.44 -1.47 -17.14
CA ALA A 61 -0.98 -0.20 -17.63
C ALA A 61 0.10 0.87 -17.90
N VAL A 62 1.21 0.88 -17.14
CA VAL A 62 2.28 1.89 -17.30
C VAL A 62 3.39 1.46 -18.25
N ALA A 63 3.54 0.16 -18.52
CA ALA A 63 4.56 -0.36 -19.43
C ALA A 63 4.04 -0.62 -20.86
N THR A 64 2.72 -0.77 -21.03
CA THR A 64 2.11 -1.12 -22.32
C THR A 64 1.28 0.03 -22.86
N GLU A 65 1.40 0.30 -24.15
CA GLU A 65 0.47 1.17 -24.87
C GLU A 65 -0.78 0.39 -25.25
N TYR A 66 -1.94 0.88 -24.84
CA TYR A 66 -3.25 0.29 -25.12
C TYR A 66 -4.11 1.28 -25.89
N GLU A 67 -5.07 0.75 -26.65
CA GLU A 67 -6.24 1.53 -27.05
C GLU A 67 -7.00 2.03 -25.81
N THR A 68 -7.75 3.12 -25.96
CA THR A 68 -8.41 3.85 -24.87
C THR A 68 -9.25 2.96 -23.96
N LYS A 69 -10.13 2.14 -24.53
CA LYS A 69 -11.08 1.32 -23.75
C LYS A 69 -10.37 0.24 -22.91
N PRO A 70 -9.47 -0.61 -23.46
CA PRO A 70 -8.67 -1.53 -22.66
C PRO A 70 -7.82 -0.83 -21.59
N CYS A 71 -7.30 0.36 -21.88
CA CYS A 71 -6.55 1.16 -20.91
C CYS A 71 -7.44 1.57 -19.73
N ALA A 72 -8.60 2.18 -20.01
CA ALA A 72 -9.55 2.63 -18.99
C ALA A 72 -10.01 1.47 -18.11
N ASP A 73 -10.35 0.32 -18.70
CA ASP A 73 -10.79 -0.87 -17.98
C ASP A 73 -9.70 -1.42 -17.03
N LYS A 74 -8.41 -1.34 -17.41
CA LYS A 74 -7.30 -1.77 -16.56
C LYS A 74 -7.05 -0.82 -15.41
N VAL A 75 -7.06 0.49 -15.66
CA VAL A 75 -6.82 1.50 -14.62
C VAL A 75 -7.99 1.57 -13.64
N ASP A 76 -9.23 1.38 -14.10
CA ASP A 76 -10.39 1.22 -13.22
C ASP A 76 -10.29 -0.05 -12.35
N GLN A 77 -9.86 -1.18 -12.93
CA GLN A 77 -9.59 -2.39 -12.15
C GLN A 77 -8.48 -2.16 -11.11
N LEU A 78 -7.40 -1.48 -11.47
CA LEU A 78 -6.34 -1.10 -10.53
C LEU A 78 -6.92 -0.29 -9.36
N HIS A 79 -7.70 0.76 -9.68
CA HIS A 79 -8.38 1.59 -8.69
C HIS A 79 -9.26 0.76 -7.73
N LYS A 80 -10.05 -0.17 -8.25
CA LYS A 80 -10.90 -1.07 -7.45
C LYS A 80 -10.09 -1.97 -6.52
N ARG A 81 -9.00 -2.56 -7.01
CA ARG A 81 -8.11 -3.41 -6.18
C ARG A 81 -7.46 -2.62 -5.07
N LEU A 82 -6.96 -1.41 -5.36
CA LEU A 82 -6.38 -0.54 -4.34
C LEU A 82 -7.42 -0.14 -3.28
N ARG A 83 -8.66 0.19 -3.68
CA ARG A 83 -9.74 0.47 -2.72
C ARG A 83 -10.05 -0.72 -1.81
N SER A 84 -10.08 -1.93 -2.38
CA SER A 84 -10.29 -3.17 -1.60
C SER A 84 -9.19 -3.36 -0.55
N ILE A 85 -7.93 -3.13 -0.92
CA ILE A 85 -6.80 -3.19 0.02
C ILE A 85 -6.97 -2.17 1.15
N LEU A 86 -7.37 -0.92 0.83
CA LEU A 86 -7.56 0.11 1.86
C LEU A 86 -8.68 -0.23 2.83
N VAL A 87 -9.79 -0.80 2.35
CA VAL A 87 -10.88 -1.28 3.22
C VAL A 87 -10.35 -2.37 4.17
N GLN A 88 -9.60 -3.34 3.64
CA GLN A 88 -9.02 -4.40 4.47
C GLN A 88 -8.07 -3.85 5.55
N VAL A 89 -7.29 -2.80 5.25
CA VAL A 89 -6.41 -2.14 6.22
C VAL A 89 -7.21 -1.32 7.23
N GLU A 90 -8.27 -0.63 6.80
CA GLU A 90 -9.17 0.15 7.66
C GLU A 90 -9.91 -0.73 8.66
N ASP A 91 -10.31 -1.94 8.26
CA ASP A 91 -10.97 -2.94 9.11
C ASP A 91 -10.03 -3.55 10.17
N LEU A 92 -8.72 -3.32 10.06
CA LEU A 92 -7.79 -3.71 11.10
C LEU A 92 -7.96 -2.83 12.34
N HIS A 93 -7.92 -3.48 13.50
CA HIS A 93 -7.95 -2.82 14.80
C HIS A 93 -6.52 -2.79 15.36
N PRO A 94 -5.67 -1.84 14.96
CA PRO A 94 -4.25 -1.86 15.28
C PRO A 94 -4.00 -1.76 16.79
N PRO A 95 -2.89 -2.31 17.28
CA PRO A 95 -2.37 -1.99 18.60
C PRO A 95 -2.15 -0.47 18.74
N ALA A 96 -2.19 0.04 19.97
CA ALA A 96 -2.21 1.49 20.24
C ALA A 96 -0.99 2.24 19.67
N ASP A 97 0.17 1.60 19.61
CA ASP A 97 1.40 2.15 19.04
C ASP A 97 1.34 2.27 17.50
N ALA A 98 0.70 1.32 16.82
CA ALA A 98 0.52 1.29 15.38
C ALA A 98 -0.63 2.18 14.87
N ALA A 99 -1.61 2.50 15.71
CA ALA A 99 -2.83 3.20 15.33
C ALA A 99 -2.59 4.55 14.64
N GLY A 100 -1.61 5.32 15.14
CA GLY A 100 -1.22 6.60 14.52
C GLY A 100 -0.69 6.43 13.10
N SER A 101 0.23 5.47 12.93
CA SER A 101 0.85 5.19 11.63
C SER A 101 -0.12 4.57 10.63
N GLN A 102 -1.05 3.70 11.06
CA GLN A 102 -2.11 3.19 10.19
C GLN A 102 -3.00 4.32 9.66
N ARG A 103 -3.40 5.26 10.54
CA ARG A 103 -4.22 6.41 10.13
C ARG A 103 -3.49 7.31 9.15
N ASP A 104 -2.21 7.62 9.40
CA ASP A 104 -1.38 8.40 8.48
C ASP A 104 -1.27 7.71 7.11
N PHE A 105 -1.08 6.37 7.11
CA PHE A 105 -1.04 5.56 5.90
C PHE A 105 -2.37 5.61 5.14
N LEU A 106 -3.50 5.36 5.81
CA LEU A 106 -4.82 5.34 5.19
C LEU A 106 -5.14 6.70 4.55
N ALA A 107 -4.91 7.80 5.27
CA ALA A 107 -5.17 9.15 4.75
C ALA A 107 -4.34 9.45 3.48
N ALA A 108 -3.06 9.09 3.49
CA ALA A 108 -2.17 9.28 2.35
C ALA A 108 -2.53 8.35 1.18
N ALA A 109 -2.82 7.08 1.45
CA ALA A 109 -3.13 6.10 0.43
C ALA A 109 -4.49 6.36 -0.24
N GLN A 110 -5.50 6.80 0.52
CA GLN A 110 -6.79 7.22 -0.04
C GLN A 110 -6.65 8.32 -1.09
N GLU A 111 -5.74 9.28 -0.87
CA GLU A 111 -5.45 10.33 -1.84
C GLU A 111 -4.82 9.77 -3.12
N SER A 112 -3.83 8.87 -3.00
CA SER A 112 -3.25 8.19 -4.15
C SER A 112 -4.30 7.39 -4.94
N VAL A 113 -5.15 6.65 -4.24
CA VAL A 113 -6.21 5.84 -4.86
C VAL A 113 -7.22 6.71 -5.59
N ARG A 114 -7.62 7.85 -5.00
CA ARG A 114 -8.47 8.83 -5.66
C ARG A 114 -7.85 9.36 -6.95
N LEU A 115 -6.54 9.64 -6.96
CA LEU A 115 -5.83 10.12 -8.15
C LEU A 115 -5.74 9.06 -9.25
N VAL A 116 -5.63 7.78 -8.90
CA VAL A 116 -5.74 6.68 -9.87
C VAL A 116 -7.16 6.60 -10.46
N GLY A 117 -8.19 6.81 -9.64
CA GLY A 117 -9.58 6.91 -10.12
C GLY A 117 -9.78 8.06 -11.12
N VAL A 118 -9.25 9.24 -10.82
CA VAL A 118 -9.26 10.38 -11.75
C VAL A 118 -8.51 10.03 -13.04
N ALA A 119 -7.35 9.38 -12.97
CA ALA A 119 -6.62 8.96 -14.16
C ALA A 119 -7.44 7.98 -15.03
N ALA A 120 -8.23 7.08 -14.43
CA ALA A 120 -9.14 6.20 -15.17
C ALA A 120 -10.23 6.99 -15.92
N GLU A 121 -10.80 8.02 -15.28
CA GLU A 121 -11.76 8.93 -15.91
C GLU A 121 -11.13 9.76 -17.03
N ASP A 122 -9.92 10.28 -16.84
CA ASP A 122 -9.17 11.02 -17.86
C ASP A 122 -8.90 10.15 -19.09
N ILE A 123 -8.57 8.87 -18.89
CA ILE A 123 -8.41 7.90 -19.99
C ILE A 123 -9.75 7.66 -20.71
N ALA A 124 -10.84 7.44 -19.97
CA ALA A 124 -12.16 7.21 -20.56
C ALA A 124 -12.65 8.38 -21.43
N HIS A 125 -12.18 9.60 -21.15
CA HIS A 125 -12.44 10.81 -21.93
C HIS A 125 -11.33 11.16 -22.94
N GLU A 126 -10.39 10.25 -23.21
CA GLU A 126 -9.28 10.43 -24.16
C GLU A 126 -8.32 11.59 -23.81
N GLN A 127 -8.31 12.03 -22.54
CA GLN A 127 -7.42 13.09 -22.04
C GLN A 127 -6.08 12.55 -21.54
N LEU A 128 -6.01 11.25 -21.31
CA LEU A 128 -4.82 10.54 -20.86
C LEU A 128 -4.71 9.19 -21.59
N SER A 129 -3.49 8.73 -21.84
CA SER A 129 -3.22 7.43 -22.43
C SER A 129 -2.33 6.57 -21.53
N CYS A 130 -2.43 5.25 -21.68
CA CYS A 130 -1.57 4.28 -21.00
C CYS A 130 -0.10 4.43 -21.41
N GLY A 131 0.78 3.73 -20.71
CA GLY A 131 2.22 3.80 -20.91
C GLY A 131 2.83 5.00 -20.18
N ARG A 132 3.74 5.71 -20.86
CA ARG A 132 4.50 6.82 -20.28
C ARG A 132 3.64 7.99 -19.76
N PRO A 133 2.57 8.43 -20.45
CA PRO A 133 1.72 9.52 -19.96
C PRO A 133 1.03 9.16 -18.64
N LEU A 134 0.40 7.99 -18.56
CA LEU A 134 -0.16 7.46 -17.31
C LEU A 134 0.91 7.34 -16.23
N ASN A 135 2.07 6.77 -16.53
CA ASN A 135 3.16 6.65 -15.56
C ASN A 135 3.51 8.02 -14.96
N SER A 136 3.70 9.03 -15.80
CA SER A 136 4.04 10.40 -15.37
C SER A 136 2.95 11.03 -14.50
N ARG A 137 1.70 10.60 -14.66
CA ARG A 137 0.54 11.11 -13.90
C ARG A 137 0.43 10.52 -12.49
N ILE A 138 0.77 9.24 -12.32
CA ILE A 138 0.53 8.48 -11.08
C ILE A 138 1.83 8.08 -10.35
N TYR A 139 2.98 8.20 -10.98
CA TYR A 139 4.27 7.91 -10.37
C TYR A 139 4.77 9.11 -9.56
N GLY A 140 5.46 8.86 -8.43
CA GLY A 140 6.08 9.89 -7.61
C GLY A 140 5.12 10.84 -6.91
N MET A 141 3.86 10.44 -6.69
CA MET A 141 2.87 11.27 -6.02
C MET A 141 3.31 11.63 -4.58
N PRO A 142 3.16 12.89 -4.12
CA PRO A 142 3.47 13.26 -2.73
C PRO A 142 2.69 12.47 -1.68
N SER A 143 1.48 12.02 -2.03
CA SER A 143 0.67 11.13 -1.21
C SER A 143 1.33 9.76 -1.04
N THR A 144 1.98 9.21 -2.08
CA THR A 144 2.71 7.95 -1.95
C THR A 144 3.91 8.08 -1.03
N ALA A 145 4.68 9.17 -1.12
CA ALA A 145 5.80 9.41 -0.20
C ALA A 145 5.35 9.52 1.27
N ARG A 146 4.18 10.11 1.54
CA ARG A 146 3.59 10.14 2.88
C ARG A 146 3.14 8.77 3.36
N ALA A 147 2.54 7.96 2.48
CA ALA A 147 2.18 6.58 2.80
C ALA A 147 3.43 5.76 3.15
N GLU A 148 4.52 5.90 2.39
CA GLU A 148 5.81 5.26 2.67
C GLU A 148 6.40 5.70 4.02
N ALA A 149 6.34 6.98 4.34
CA ALA A 149 6.77 7.48 5.65
C ALA A 149 5.98 6.87 6.81
N ALA A 150 4.66 6.68 6.65
CA ALA A 150 3.83 6.01 7.65
C ALA A 150 4.20 4.52 7.81
N LEU A 151 4.49 3.82 6.70
CA LEU A 151 4.98 2.43 6.75
C LEU A 151 6.36 2.33 7.39
N ALA A 152 7.25 3.30 7.17
CA ALA A 152 8.55 3.36 7.82
C ALA A 152 8.42 3.56 9.34
N LYS A 153 7.45 4.37 9.81
CA LYS A 153 7.11 4.48 11.24
C LYS A 153 6.64 3.14 11.81
N LEU A 154 5.77 2.41 11.10
CA LEU A 154 5.36 1.05 11.51
C LEU A 154 6.57 0.11 11.61
N LYS A 155 7.50 0.16 10.65
CA LYS A 155 8.75 -0.62 10.73
C LYS A 155 9.59 -0.26 11.96
N GLY A 156 9.70 1.02 12.29
CA GLY A 156 10.38 1.48 13.52
C GLY A 156 9.74 0.98 14.82
N LEU A 157 8.46 0.59 14.78
CA LEU A 157 7.72 -0.01 15.90
C LEU A 157 7.80 -1.55 15.91
N GLY A 158 8.58 -2.15 15.01
CA GLY A 158 8.76 -3.60 14.93
C GLY A 158 7.74 -4.31 14.05
N TYR A 159 6.96 -3.60 13.23
CA TYR A 159 6.05 -4.21 12.25
C TYR A 159 6.71 -4.35 10.88
N VAL A 160 6.75 -5.56 10.35
CA VAL A 160 7.33 -5.87 9.04
C VAL A 160 6.22 -5.90 8.01
N VAL A 161 6.00 -4.79 7.30
CA VAL A 161 4.95 -4.73 6.27
C VAL A 161 5.38 -5.47 5.01
N PHE A 162 6.68 -5.53 4.74
CA PHE A 162 7.26 -6.18 3.57
C PHE A 162 8.51 -6.96 3.99
N GLY A 163 8.66 -8.18 3.47
CA GLY A 163 9.81 -9.03 3.78
C GLY A 163 11.15 -8.34 3.55
N ASP A 164 12.10 -8.63 4.43
CA ASP A 164 13.50 -8.21 4.36
C ASP A 164 14.26 -8.86 3.18
#